data_AF-A0A7C3TCQ4-F1
#
_entry.id   AF-A0A7C3TCQ4-F1
#
_cell.length_a   1.000
_cell.length_b   1.000
_cell.length_c   1.000
_cell.angle_alpha   90.00
_cell.angle_beta   90.00
_cell.angle_gamma   90.00
#
_symmetry.space_group_name_H-M   'P 1'
#
loop_
_entity.id
_entity.type
_entity.pdbx_description
1 polymer ?
#
loop_
_entity_poly.entity_id
_entity_poly.type
_entity_poly.pdbx_seq_one_letter_code
_entity_poly.pdbx_strand_id
1 'polypeptide(L)'
;MSLNSLSGLRRKIFTYARVGKLWKALSASDPELSKVLVALGHEKRRRIVRLLGERGALSVSELKREMKISTGSLYHNISLLGDLVGQEKDRKYVLTERGRRVNELLNSGVLSETREPFGGRLRGLADFLIPRWFFLSLAESKFAMIAIMTMVLVGGAFLAYPTNSTIVLLMVERTNSNQILQSLSLPISWLVVSSILLAVFARRDFTSQSSRSFISSSAISYIPQVLYLVLEASFRGTVIGSPILFDVASLLFSGLGVCMLSAALSVNLKVPTRSALIACFVVFYVSSVLSTLGRGA
;
A
#
# COMPACT_ATOMS: atom_id res chain seq x y z
N MET A 1 17.84 -4.01 -28.35
CA MET A 1 18.07 -3.50 -26.98
C MET A 1 18.47 -4.68 -26.10
N SER A 2 19.77 -4.80 -25.79
CA SER A 2 20.40 -6.04 -25.32
C SER A 2 19.97 -6.48 -23.91
N LEU A 3 19.72 -7.79 -23.74
CA LEU A 3 19.38 -8.49 -22.49
C LEU A 3 20.40 -8.26 -21.34
N ASN A 4 21.61 -7.81 -21.65
CA ASN A 4 22.64 -7.46 -20.64
C ASN A 4 22.40 -6.10 -19.94
N SER A 5 21.54 -5.24 -20.49
CA SER A 5 21.16 -3.96 -19.87
C SER A 5 20.18 -4.13 -18.69
N LEU A 6 19.34 -5.17 -18.73
CA LEU A 6 18.28 -5.43 -17.75
C LEU A 6 18.80 -6.11 -16.47
N SER A 7 19.90 -6.87 -16.57
CA SER A 7 20.53 -7.54 -15.42
C SER A 7 21.27 -6.57 -14.49
N GLY A 8 21.88 -5.50 -15.05
CA GLY A 8 22.48 -4.40 -14.29
C GLY A 8 21.44 -3.55 -13.55
N LEU A 9 20.25 -3.36 -14.14
CA LEU A 9 19.15 -2.61 -13.53
C LEU A 9 18.51 -3.38 -12.36
N ARG A 10 18.33 -4.72 -12.51
CA ARG A 10 17.83 -5.59 -11.44
C ARG A 10 18.78 -5.66 -10.23
N ARG A 11 20.10 -5.67 -10.47
CA ARG A 11 21.11 -5.60 -9.40
C ARG A 11 21.04 -4.26 -8.66
N LYS A 12 20.90 -3.15 -9.38
CA LYS A 12 20.73 -1.81 -8.79
C LYS A 12 19.46 -1.71 -7.93
N ILE A 13 18.32 -2.21 -8.40
CA ILE A 13 17.02 -2.16 -7.68
C ILE A 13 17.05 -2.96 -6.36
N PHE A 14 17.71 -4.12 -6.33
CA PHE A 14 17.85 -4.93 -5.11
C PHE A 14 18.81 -4.29 -4.10
N THR A 15 19.85 -3.61 -4.58
CA THR A 15 20.71 -2.77 -3.73
C THR A 15 19.89 -1.65 -3.10
N TYR A 16 19.00 -0.99 -3.87
CA TYR A 16 18.25 0.18 -3.38
C TYR A 16 17.23 -0.10 -2.27
N ALA A 17 16.57 -1.27 -2.27
CA ALA A 17 15.68 -1.67 -1.17
C ALA A 17 16.45 -1.97 0.13
N ARG A 18 17.65 -2.55 0.01
CA ARG A 18 18.57 -2.75 1.15
C ARG A 18 19.12 -1.42 1.65
N VAL A 19 19.43 -0.51 0.72
CA VAL A 19 19.91 0.85 0.99
C VAL A 19 18.87 1.68 1.73
N GLY A 20 17.56 1.56 1.49
CA GLY A 20 16.56 2.28 2.29
C GLY A 20 16.57 1.90 3.77
N LYS A 21 16.71 0.61 4.08
CA LYS A 21 16.81 0.09 5.47
C LYS A 21 18.19 0.39 6.07
N LEU A 22 19.26 0.24 5.28
CA LEU A 22 20.63 0.64 5.65
C LEU A 22 20.74 2.14 5.88
N TRP A 23 20.06 2.99 5.11
CA TRP A 23 20.05 4.46 5.29
C TRP A 23 19.26 4.86 6.52
N LYS A 24 18.17 4.18 6.82
CA LYS A 24 17.43 4.41 8.07
C LYS A 24 18.29 4.04 9.28
N ALA A 25 19.00 2.90 9.22
CA ALA A 25 19.97 2.48 10.23
C ALA A 25 21.20 3.42 10.31
N LEU A 26 21.78 3.80 9.17
CA LEU A 26 22.91 4.74 9.06
C LEU A 26 22.53 6.14 9.52
N SER A 27 21.30 6.59 9.26
CA SER A 27 20.81 7.91 9.70
C SER A 27 20.53 7.98 11.19
N ALA A 28 20.32 6.84 11.84
CA ALA A 28 20.28 6.76 13.29
C ALA A 28 21.69 6.89 13.90
N SER A 29 22.74 6.57 13.11
CA SER A 29 24.15 6.65 13.52
C SER A 29 24.85 7.93 13.07
N ASP A 30 24.37 8.60 12.01
CA ASP A 30 24.96 9.81 11.42
C ASP A 30 24.02 11.02 11.56
N PRO A 31 24.36 12.00 12.43
CA PRO A 31 23.55 13.18 12.66
C PRO A 31 23.41 14.08 11.43
N GLU A 32 24.39 14.10 10.51
CA GLU A 32 24.31 14.89 9.28
C GLU A 32 23.30 14.29 8.29
N LEU A 33 23.25 12.95 8.22
CA LEU A 33 22.29 12.23 7.39
C LEU A 33 20.85 12.41 7.91
N SER A 34 20.68 12.42 9.23
CA SER A 34 19.38 12.66 9.87
C SER A 34 18.79 14.03 9.49
N LYS A 35 19.62 15.09 9.43
CA LYS A 35 19.19 16.43 9.03
C LYS A 35 18.70 16.46 7.58
N VAL A 36 19.42 15.79 6.68
CA VAL A 36 19.02 15.67 5.25
C VAL A 36 17.69 14.94 5.11
N LEU A 37 17.47 13.85 5.85
CA LEU A 37 16.21 13.10 5.82
C LEU A 37 15.03 13.91 6.38
N VAL A 38 15.24 14.64 7.48
CA VAL A 38 14.24 15.56 8.04
C VAL A 38 13.91 16.68 7.06
N ALA A 39 14.92 17.22 6.36
CA ALA A 39 14.74 18.23 5.32
C ALA A 39 13.94 17.69 4.12
N LEU A 40 14.20 16.47 3.68
CA LEU A 40 13.55 15.87 2.51
C LEU A 40 12.23 15.15 2.82
N GLY A 41 11.85 15.03 4.10
CA GLY A 41 10.58 14.43 4.52
C GLY A 41 9.33 15.22 4.08
N HIS A 42 9.47 16.40 3.48
CA HIS A 42 8.36 17.23 3.03
C HIS A 42 8.34 17.39 1.50
N GLU A 43 7.17 17.19 0.88
CA GLU A 43 7.04 17.18 -0.58
C GLU A 43 7.46 18.49 -1.24
N LYS A 44 7.14 19.64 -0.63
CA LYS A 44 7.55 20.95 -1.16
C LYS A 44 9.08 21.08 -1.25
N ARG A 45 9.81 20.55 -0.26
CA ARG A 45 11.29 20.58 -0.21
C ARG A 45 11.89 19.64 -1.26
N ARG A 46 11.35 18.43 -1.40
CA ARG A 46 11.73 17.50 -2.48
C ARG A 46 11.51 18.10 -3.86
N ARG A 47 10.39 18.79 -4.06
CA ARG A 47 10.05 19.43 -5.34
C ARG A 47 10.97 20.60 -5.68
N ILE A 48 11.38 21.40 -4.69
CA ILE A 48 12.41 22.45 -4.89
C ILE A 48 13.72 21.81 -5.37
N VAL A 49 14.19 20.76 -4.69
CA VAL A 49 15.43 20.05 -5.06
C VAL A 49 15.36 19.50 -6.47
N ARG A 50 14.24 18.86 -6.86
CA ARG A 50 14.05 18.36 -8.23
C ARG A 50 14.05 19.48 -9.28
N LEU A 51 13.30 20.56 -9.04
CA LEU A 51 13.22 21.70 -9.97
C LEU A 51 14.60 22.33 -10.21
N LEU A 52 15.38 22.53 -9.15
CA LEU A 52 16.74 23.05 -9.27
C LEU A 52 17.69 22.05 -9.94
N GLY A 53 17.46 20.75 -9.76
CA GLY A 53 18.24 19.70 -10.42
C GLY A 53 17.93 19.53 -11.91
N GLU A 54 16.68 19.78 -12.33
CA GLU A 54 16.23 19.67 -13.71
C GLU A 54 16.54 20.94 -14.53
N ARG A 55 16.35 22.11 -13.93
CA ARG A 55 16.46 23.41 -14.64
C ARG A 55 17.70 24.21 -14.27
N GLY A 56 18.48 23.77 -13.29
CA GLY A 56 19.63 24.51 -12.80
C GLY A 56 19.24 25.71 -11.93
N ALA A 57 20.00 26.80 -12.05
CA ALA A 57 19.83 27.98 -11.22
C ALA A 57 18.50 28.70 -11.51
N LEU A 58 17.67 28.91 -10.48
CA LEU A 58 16.36 29.58 -10.60
C LEU A 58 16.23 30.75 -9.62
N SER A 59 15.62 31.83 -10.08
CA SER A 59 15.27 32.98 -9.24
C SER A 59 14.07 32.70 -8.33
N VAL A 60 13.86 33.56 -7.33
CA VAL A 60 12.72 33.50 -6.41
C VAL A 60 11.39 33.53 -7.16
N SER A 61 11.27 34.41 -8.17
CA SER A 61 10.05 34.57 -8.97
C SER A 61 9.76 33.32 -9.79
N GLU A 62 10.77 32.70 -10.39
CA GLU A 62 10.64 31.45 -11.14
C GLU A 62 10.24 30.28 -10.24
N LEU A 63 10.91 30.13 -9.09
CA LEU A 63 10.56 29.10 -8.11
C LEU A 63 9.14 29.29 -7.59
N LYS A 64 8.72 30.52 -7.29
CA LYS A 64 7.34 30.81 -6.88
C LYS A 64 6.33 30.43 -7.96
N ARG A 65 6.62 30.77 -9.22
CA ARG A 65 5.73 30.47 -10.36
C ARG A 65 5.54 28.96 -10.53
N GLU A 66 6.61 28.19 -10.45
CA GLU A 66 6.58 26.73 -10.59
C GLU A 66 5.95 26.02 -9.38
N MET A 67 6.24 26.51 -8.18
CA MET A 67 5.79 25.90 -6.92
C MET A 67 4.38 26.33 -6.51
N LYS A 68 3.87 27.45 -7.03
CA LYS A 68 2.58 28.08 -6.67
C LYS A 68 2.45 28.31 -5.15
N ILE A 69 3.49 28.87 -4.51
CA ILE A 69 3.51 29.16 -3.06
C ILE A 69 3.85 30.63 -2.77
N SER A 70 3.51 31.09 -1.56
CA SER A 70 3.84 32.44 -1.09
C SER A 70 5.36 32.62 -0.92
N THR A 71 5.82 33.87 -0.97
CA THR A 71 7.23 34.23 -0.80
C THR A 71 7.79 33.71 0.53
N GLY A 72 7.08 33.96 1.64
CA GLY A 72 7.49 33.50 2.97
C GLY A 72 7.54 31.97 3.08
N SER A 73 6.58 31.27 2.45
CA SER A 73 6.61 29.81 2.41
C SER A 73 7.81 29.28 1.63
N LEU A 74 8.18 29.90 0.51
CA LEU A 74 9.35 29.52 -0.26
C LEU A 74 10.64 29.69 0.56
N TYR A 75 10.84 30.86 1.17
CA TYR A 75 12.03 31.12 1.99
C TYR A 75 12.15 30.15 3.17
N HIS A 76 11.03 29.84 3.85
CA HIS A 76 11.02 28.85 4.92
C HIS A 76 11.39 27.44 4.43
N ASN A 77 10.94 27.03 3.24
CA ASN A 77 11.32 25.72 2.71
C ASN A 77 12.79 25.68 2.27
N ILE A 78 13.32 26.78 1.72
CA ILE A 78 14.72 26.89 1.32
C ILE A 78 15.63 26.91 2.56
N SER A 79 15.28 27.66 3.61
CA SER A 79 16.09 27.68 4.84
C SER A 79 16.20 26.30 5.48
N LEU A 80 15.11 25.53 5.47
CA LEU A 80 15.09 24.15 5.97
C LEU A 80 15.78 23.13 5.05
N LEU A 81 16.06 23.48 3.79
CA LEU A 81 16.90 22.67 2.91
C LEU A 81 18.39 22.85 3.22
N GLY A 82 18.75 23.90 3.98
CA GLY A 82 20.10 24.11 4.51
C GLY A 82 21.16 24.08 3.41
N ASP A 83 22.17 23.24 3.62
CA ASP A 83 23.34 23.09 2.75
C ASP A 83 23.05 22.35 1.42
N LEU A 84 21.82 21.89 1.18
CA LEU A 84 21.42 21.27 -0.09
C LEU A 84 21.21 22.31 -1.20
N VAL A 85 20.90 23.56 -0.82
CA VAL A 85 20.62 24.65 -1.75
C VAL A 85 21.52 25.84 -1.42
N GLY A 86 22.28 26.30 -2.42
CA GLY A 86 23.08 27.51 -2.36
C GLY A 86 22.40 28.67 -3.09
N GLN A 87 22.96 29.87 -2.92
CA GLN A 87 22.58 31.04 -3.68
C GLN A 87 23.79 31.58 -4.45
N GLU A 88 23.63 31.80 -5.75
CA GLU A 88 24.66 32.39 -6.60
C GLU A 88 24.65 33.93 -6.53
N LYS A 89 25.67 34.56 -7.12
CA LYS A 89 25.89 36.01 -7.09
C LYS A 89 24.72 36.82 -7.68
N ASP A 90 23.93 36.22 -8.57
CA ASP A 90 22.75 36.81 -9.21
C ASP A 90 21.44 36.59 -8.41
N ARG A 91 21.56 36.18 -7.14
CA ARG A 91 20.44 35.82 -6.24
C ARG A 91 19.61 34.63 -6.71
N LYS A 92 20.05 33.85 -7.70
CA LYS A 92 19.40 32.58 -8.06
C LYS A 92 19.82 31.48 -7.09
N TYR A 93 18.89 30.58 -6.83
CA TYR A 93 19.14 29.39 -6.04
C TYR A 93 19.63 28.28 -6.94
N VAL A 94 20.61 27.51 -6.46
CA VAL A 94 21.23 26.40 -7.16
C VAL A 94 21.42 25.22 -6.20
N LEU A 95 21.42 23.99 -6.71
CA LEU A 95 21.84 22.85 -5.91
C LEU A 95 23.33 22.92 -5.62
N THR A 96 23.69 22.73 -4.35
CA THR A 96 25.09 22.46 -3.98
C THR A 96 25.50 21.07 -4.45
N GLU A 97 26.78 20.75 -4.34
CA GLU A 97 27.28 19.40 -4.64
C GLU A 97 26.56 18.31 -3.82
N ARG A 98 26.28 18.59 -2.54
CA ARG A 98 25.46 17.71 -1.69
C ARG A 98 24.02 17.63 -2.21
N GLY A 99 23.42 18.76 -2.57
CA GLY A 99 22.08 18.82 -3.18
C GLY A 99 21.95 18.01 -4.48
N ARG A 100 22.98 18.00 -5.33
CA ARG A 100 23.01 17.23 -6.58
C ARG A 100 22.99 15.73 -6.33
N ARG A 101 23.83 15.23 -5.42
CA ARG A 101 23.83 13.81 -5.02
C ARG A 101 22.48 13.40 -4.45
N VAL A 102 21.88 14.24 -3.62
CA VAL A 102 20.53 14.02 -3.09
C VAL A 102 19.47 13.99 -4.20
N ASN A 103 19.56 14.87 -5.18
CA ASN A 103 18.65 14.88 -6.33
C ASN A 103 18.76 13.58 -7.16
N GLU A 104 19.98 13.08 -7.38
CA GLU A 104 20.20 11.77 -8.02
C GLU A 104 19.60 10.62 -7.21
N LEU A 105 19.69 10.67 -5.87
CA LEU A 105 19.06 9.69 -4.97
C LEU A 105 17.52 9.77 -4.98
N LEU A 106 16.96 10.98 -5.07
CA LEU A 106 15.52 11.18 -5.25
C LEU A 106 15.03 10.59 -6.57
N ASN A 107 15.78 10.82 -7.65
CA ASN A 107 15.43 10.38 -9.01
C ASN A 107 15.66 8.88 -9.24
N SER A 108 16.63 8.27 -8.55
CA SER A 108 16.87 6.82 -8.59
C SER A 108 15.86 5.99 -7.79
N GLY A 109 14.92 6.64 -7.12
CA GLY A 109 13.82 5.96 -6.42
C GLY A 109 14.16 5.48 -5.01
N VAL A 110 15.41 5.64 -4.56
CA VAL A 110 15.88 5.23 -3.22
C VAL A 110 15.16 5.95 -2.10
N LEU A 111 14.85 7.23 -2.34
CA LEU A 111 14.10 8.10 -1.43
C LEU A 111 12.63 8.27 -1.85
N SER A 112 12.18 7.53 -2.88
CA SER A 112 10.85 7.68 -3.47
C SER A 112 9.82 6.74 -2.88
N GLU A 113 9.58 6.80 -1.58
CA GLU A 113 8.33 6.27 -1.01
C GLU A 113 7.79 7.21 0.05
N THR A 114 6.89 8.09 -0.39
CA THR A 114 5.76 8.67 0.36
C THR A 114 5.08 9.70 -0.56
N ARG A 115 4.58 9.25 -1.71
CA ARG A 115 3.53 9.97 -2.42
C ARG A 115 2.21 9.61 -1.71
N GLU A 116 1.93 10.35 -0.66
CA GLU A 116 0.74 10.17 0.19
C GLU A 116 -0.51 10.68 -0.55
N PRO A 117 -1.55 9.84 -0.76
CA PRO A 117 -2.73 10.22 -1.54
C PRO A 117 -3.72 11.15 -0.84
N PHE A 118 -3.64 11.28 0.50
CA PHE A 118 -4.65 11.94 1.35
C PHE A 118 -4.04 13.01 2.26
N GLY A 119 -4.68 14.19 2.34
CA GLY A 119 -4.20 15.35 3.08
C GLY A 119 -4.75 15.49 4.51
N GLY A 120 -3.89 15.95 5.43
CA GLY A 120 -4.26 16.61 6.69
C GLY A 120 -5.03 15.77 7.70
N ARG A 121 -6.35 15.93 7.76
CA ARG A 121 -7.22 15.39 8.83
C ARG A 121 -7.74 13.98 8.52
N LEU A 122 -7.85 13.64 7.23
CA LEU A 122 -8.21 12.30 6.76
C LEU A 122 -7.03 11.32 6.83
N ARG A 123 -5.81 11.81 7.12
CA ARG A 123 -4.60 11.00 7.28
C ARG A 123 -4.72 10.01 8.43
N GLY A 124 -5.13 10.46 9.61
CA GLY A 124 -5.25 9.58 10.77
C GLY A 124 -6.28 8.47 10.55
N LEU A 125 -7.40 8.80 9.90
CA LEU A 125 -8.44 7.82 9.59
C LEU A 125 -8.02 6.86 8.45
N ALA A 126 -7.36 7.37 7.41
CA ALA A 126 -6.90 6.56 6.28
C ALA A 126 -5.72 5.65 6.66
N ASP A 127 -4.80 6.11 7.51
CA ASP A 127 -3.70 5.30 8.05
C ASP A 127 -4.23 4.21 9.01
N PHE A 128 -5.34 4.49 9.69
CA PHE A 128 -6.07 3.51 10.51
C PHE A 128 -6.84 2.49 9.65
N LEU A 129 -7.58 2.94 8.62
CA LEU A 129 -8.36 2.07 7.73
C LEU A 129 -7.48 1.23 6.79
N ILE A 130 -6.36 1.77 6.34
CA ILE A 130 -5.40 1.13 5.43
C ILE A 130 -4.11 0.92 6.22
N PRO A 131 -4.00 -0.14 7.04
CA PRO A 131 -2.85 -0.35 7.92
C PRO A 131 -1.63 -0.81 7.11
N ARG A 132 -1.02 0.12 6.36
CA ARG A 132 0.19 -0.12 5.55
C ARG A 132 1.35 -0.59 6.42
N TRP A 133 1.45 -0.05 7.62
CA TRP A 133 2.45 -0.43 8.62
C TRP A 133 2.39 -1.91 8.98
N PHE A 134 1.18 -2.50 9.03
CA PHE A 134 0.97 -3.91 9.31
C PHE A 134 1.59 -4.77 8.19
N PHE A 135 1.25 -4.50 6.93
CA PHE A 135 1.81 -5.24 5.80
C PHE A 135 3.32 -5.02 5.62
N LEU A 136 3.82 -3.82 5.90
CA LEU A 136 5.26 -3.53 5.85
C LEU A 136 6.03 -4.28 6.95
N SER A 137 5.49 -4.36 8.16
CA SER A 137 6.08 -5.13 9.26
C SER A 137 6.07 -6.63 8.97
N LEU A 138 4.97 -7.15 8.41
CA LEU A 138 4.85 -8.55 8.01
C LEU A 138 5.73 -8.94 6.82
N ALA A 139 5.96 -8.02 5.90
CA ALA A 139 6.87 -8.24 4.77
C ALA A 139 8.32 -8.51 5.21
N GLU A 140 8.71 -8.13 6.43
CA GLU A 140 10.06 -8.36 6.95
C GLU A 140 10.32 -9.84 7.30
N SER A 141 9.29 -10.57 7.73
CA SER A 141 9.40 -11.97 8.14
C SER A 141 8.55 -12.89 7.27
N LYS A 142 9.21 -13.59 6.33
CA LYS A 142 8.54 -14.58 5.46
C LYS A 142 7.79 -15.66 6.23
N PHE A 143 8.34 -16.09 7.37
CA PHE A 143 7.73 -17.11 8.22
C PHE A 143 6.39 -16.64 8.82
N ALA A 144 6.33 -15.42 9.36
CA ALA A 144 5.09 -14.89 9.93
C ALA A 144 4.01 -14.71 8.86
N MET A 145 4.37 -14.25 7.65
CA MET A 145 3.40 -14.16 6.56
C MET A 145 2.78 -15.51 6.20
N ILE A 146 3.60 -16.56 6.07
CA ILE A 146 3.10 -17.91 5.74
C ILE A 146 2.25 -18.44 6.91
N ALA A 147 2.69 -18.27 8.15
CA ALA A 147 1.94 -18.70 9.32
C ALA A 147 0.56 -18.03 9.41
N ILE A 148 0.48 -16.71 9.22
CA ILE A 148 -0.79 -15.98 9.26
C ILE A 148 -1.66 -16.33 8.05
N MET A 149 -1.08 -16.44 6.85
CA MET A 149 -1.83 -16.92 5.67
C MET A 149 -2.49 -18.27 5.95
N THR A 150 -1.72 -19.24 6.46
CA THR A 150 -2.25 -20.57 6.80
C THR A 150 -3.33 -20.46 7.88
N MET A 151 -3.11 -19.65 8.92
CA MET A 151 -4.09 -19.43 9.98
C MET A 151 -5.40 -18.84 9.45
N VAL A 152 -5.34 -17.86 8.54
CA VAL A 152 -6.53 -17.22 7.96
C VAL A 152 -7.29 -18.19 7.06
N LEU A 153 -6.58 -18.93 6.19
CA LEU A 153 -7.22 -19.87 5.26
C LEU A 153 -7.83 -21.08 6.00
N VAL A 154 -7.06 -21.71 6.89
CA VAL A 154 -7.53 -22.88 7.66
C VAL A 154 -8.56 -22.46 8.70
N GLY A 155 -8.32 -21.37 9.40
CA GLY A 155 -9.26 -20.82 10.39
C GLY A 155 -10.59 -20.43 9.76
N GLY A 156 -10.57 -19.76 8.61
CA GLY A 156 -11.79 -19.42 7.88
C GLY A 156 -12.54 -20.66 7.37
N ALA A 157 -11.83 -21.65 6.82
CA ALA A 157 -12.44 -22.91 6.37
C ALA A 157 -13.09 -23.69 7.53
N PHE A 158 -12.47 -23.67 8.70
CA PHE A 158 -12.98 -24.30 9.92
C PHE A 158 -14.20 -23.56 10.48
N LEU A 159 -14.18 -22.23 10.49
CA LEU A 159 -15.27 -21.39 11.01
C LEU A 159 -16.48 -21.31 10.08
N ALA A 160 -16.30 -21.50 8.77
CA ALA A 160 -17.39 -21.59 7.81
C ALA A 160 -18.31 -22.80 8.08
N TYR A 161 -17.76 -23.91 8.57
CA TYR A 161 -18.50 -25.15 8.82
C TYR A 161 -19.64 -25.01 9.86
N PRO A 162 -19.43 -24.48 11.08
CA PRO A 162 -20.50 -24.33 12.06
C PRO A 162 -21.43 -23.13 11.79
N THR A 163 -21.03 -22.16 10.96
CA THR A 163 -21.78 -20.92 10.75
C THR A 163 -22.75 -20.98 9.57
N ASN A 164 -22.69 -22.01 8.73
CA ASN A 164 -23.42 -22.08 7.45
C ASN A 164 -23.19 -20.84 6.57
N SER A 165 -21.98 -20.28 6.64
CA SER A 165 -21.61 -19.05 5.94
C SER A 165 -20.57 -19.36 4.86
N THR A 166 -20.84 -18.91 3.63
CA THR A 166 -19.90 -18.94 2.50
C THR A 166 -19.30 -17.58 2.24
N ILE A 167 -18.04 -17.55 1.81
CA ILE A 167 -17.40 -16.34 1.34
C ILE A 167 -17.39 -16.33 -0.18
N VAL A 168 -18.13 -15.40 -0.78
CA VAL A 168 -18.19 -15.17 -2.23
C VAL A 168 -17.34 -13.94 -2.57
N LEU A 169 -16.16 -14.17 -3.16
CA LEU A 169 -15.12 -13.18 -3.45
C LEU A 169 -14.64 -12.43 -2.20
N LEU A 170 -15.36 -11.41 -1.75
CA LEU A 170 -15.04 -10.60 -0.55
C LEU A 170 -16.19 -10.52 0.46
N MET A 171 -17.40 -10.98 0.09
CA MET A 171 -18.63 -10.94 0.89
C MET A 171 -18.85 -12.23 1.65
N VAL A 172 -19.44 -12.13 2.85
CA VAL A 172 -19.89 -13.28 3.64
C VAL A 172 -21.41 -13.41 3.51
N GLU A 173 -21.87 -14.61 3.16
CA GLU A 173 -23.28 -14.94 2.92
C GLU A 173 -23.68 -16.19 3.71
N ARG A 174 -24.90 -16.21 4.25
CA ARG A 174 -25.48 -17.46 4.77
C ARG A 174 -26.03 -18.29 3.62
N THR A 175 -25.64 -19.55 3.56
CA THR A 175 -26.16 -20.49 2.58
C THR A 175 -26.27 -21.89 3.18
N ASN A 176 -27.27 -22.65 2.73
CA ASN A 176 -27.45 -24.06 3.09
C ASN A 176 -26.84 -25.00 2.03
N SER A 177 -25.73 -24.59 1.43
CA SER A 177 -25.02 -25.41 0.43
C SER A 177 -24.24 -26.56 1.09
N ASN A 178 -23.65 -27.45 0.28
CA ASN A 178 -22.86 -28.57 0.79
C ASN A 178 -21.71 -28.10 1.69
N GLN A 179 -21.53 -28.74 2.85
CA GLN A 179 -20.51 -28.39 3.86
C GLN A 179 -19.09 -28.29 3.29
N ILE A 180 -18.74 -29.15 2.33
CA ILE A 180 -17.43 -29.12 1.64
C ILE A 180 -17.25 -27.83 0.83
N LEU A 181 -18.29 -27.39 0.11
CA LEU A 181 -18.25 -26.14 -0.66
C LEU A 181 -18.12 -24.92 0.27
N GLN A 182 -18.74 -24.98 1.45
CA GLN A 182 -18.65 -23.91 2.44
C GLN A 182 -17.21 -23.75 2.97
N SER A 183 -16.57 -24.84 3.40
CA SER A 183 -15.18 -24.80 3.87
C SER A 183 -14.18 -24.40 2.78
N LEU A 184 -14.45 -24.73 1.52
CA LEU A 184 -13.60 -24.35 0.39
C LEU A 184 -13.88 -22.95 -0.17
N SER A 185 -14.99 -22.31 0.23
CA SER A 185 -15.40 -21.01 -0.31
C SER A 185 -14.35 -19.92 -0.12
N LEU A 186 -13.75 -19.82 1.08
CA LEU A 186 -12.70 -18.83 1.36
C LEU A 186 -11.43 -19.08 0.52
N PRO A 187 -10.80 -20.28 0.55
CA PRO A 187 -9.64 -20.56 -0.30
C PRO A 187 -9.91 -20.29 -1.79
N ILE A 188 -11.07 -20.70 -2.31
CA ILE A 188 -11.44 -20.47 -3.72
C ILE A 188 -11.56 -18.97 -4.01
N SER A 189 -12.32 -18.24 -3.18
CA SER A 189 -12.52 -16.80 -3.33
C SER A 189 -11.21 -16.03 -3.28
N TRP A 190 -10.33 -16.37 -2.33
CA TRP A 190 -8.98 -15.80 -2.24
C TRP A 190 -8.17 -16.05 -3.52
N LEU A 191 -8.17 -17.29 -4.03
CA LEU A 191 -7.44 -17.66 -5.25
C LEU A 191 -7.95 -16.89 -6.46
N VAL A 192 -9.27 -16.77 -6.62
CA VAL A 192 -9.91 -16.04 -7.71
C VAL A 192 -9.56 -14.56 -7.65
N VAL A 193 -9.77 -13.90 -6.51
CA VAL A 193 -9.47 -12.46 -6.34
C VAL A 193 -7.99 -12.16 -6.56
N SER A 194 -7.11 -12.96 -5.97
CA SER A 194 -5.66 -12.81 -6.12
C SER A 194 -5.22 -12.97 -7.57
N SER A 195 -5.80 -13.95 -8.27
CA SER A 195 -5.51 -14.21 -9.68
C SER A 195 -5.98 -13.07 -10.58
N ILE A 196 -7.20 -12.54 -10.36
CA ILE A 196 -7.73 -11.39 -11.10
C ILE A 196 -6.83 -10.16 -10.91
N LEU A 197 -6.48 -9.82 -9.66
CA LEU A 197 -5.65 -8.65 -9.37
C LEU A 197 -4.23 -8.81 -9.92
N LEU A 198 -3.65 -10.01 -9.87
CA LEU A 198 -2.38 -10.29 -10.53
C LEU A 198 -2.50 -10.17 -12.05
N ALA A 199 -3.55 -10.67 -12.68
CA ALA A 199 -3.74 -10.53 -14.11
C ALA A 199 -3.82 -9.07 -14.57
N VAL A 200 -4.48 -8.22 -13.79
CA VAL A 200 -4.62 -6.78 -14.09
C VAL A 200 -3.30 -6.03 -13.87
N PHE A 201 -2.57 -6.31 -12.77
CA PHE A 201 -1.45 -5.46 -12.34
C PHE A 201 -0.06 -6.06 -12.51
N ALA A 202 0.09 -7.38 -12.65
CA ALA A 202 1.39 -8.03 -12.73
C ALA A 202 2.10 -7.84 -14.08
N ARG A 203 1.50 -7.11 -15.06
CA ARG A 203 2.09 -6.73 -16.36
C ARG A 203 3.04 -7.80 -16.93
N ARG A 204 2.54 -9.03 -17.04
CA ARG A 204 3.20 -10.22 -17.63
C ARG A 204 4.28 -10.94 -16.77
N ASP A 205 4.70 -10.40 -15.62
CA ASP A 205 5.70 -11.01 -14.73
C ASP A 205 5.07 -11.73 -13.52
N PHE A 206 4.29 -12.79 -13.78
CA PHE A 206 3.62 -13.59 -12.74
C PHE A 206 4.58 -14.33 -11.79
N THR A 207 5.83 -14.52 -12.17
CA THR A 207 6.84 -15.29 -11.40
C THR A 207 7.71 -14.42 -10.49
N SER A 208 7.49 -13.11 -10.47
CA SER A 208 8.28 -12.20 -9.62
C SER A 208 8.15 -12.54 -8.13
N GLN A 209 9.20 -12.25 -7.34
CA GLN A 209 9.12 -12.34 -5.88
C GLN A 209 7.97 -11.47 -5.32
N SER A 210 7.66 -10.35 -6.00
CA SER A 210 6.54 -9.46 -5.67
C SER A 210 5.17 -10.12 -5.81
N SER A 211 4.93 -10.93 -6.84
CA SER A 211 3.64 -11.61 -7.01
C SER A 211 3.44 -12.71 -5.97
N ARG A 212 4.51 -13.45 -5.63
CA ARG A 212 4.46 -14.46 -4.55
C ARG A 212 4.16 -13.82 -3.19
N SER A 213 4.83 -12.72 -2.85
CA SER A 213 4.53 -11.98 -1.60
C SER A 213 3.12 -11.40 -1.60
N PHE A 214 2.60 -10.98 -2.77
CA PHE A 214 1.21 -10.54 -2.90
C PHE A 214 0.21 -11.67 -2.66
N ILE A 215 0.45 -12.87 -3.16
CA ILE A 215 -0.41 -14.04 -2.93
C ILE A 215 -0.54 -14.32 -1.42
N SER A 216 0.57 -14.26 -0.67
CA SER A 216 0.50 -14.41 0.79
C SER A 216 -0.18 -13.23 1.49
N SER A 217 0.10 -12.00 1.05
CA SER A 217 -0.47 -10.79 1.67
C SER A 217 -1.97 -10.60 1.37
N SER A 218 -2.44 -11.05 0.21
CA SER A 218 -3.85 -11.03 -0.16
C SER A 218 -4.68 -11.97 0.71
N ALA A 219 -4.15 -13.13 1.11
CA ALA A 219 -4.80 -14.01 2.07
C ALA A 219 -5.00 -13.30 3.42
N ILE A 220 -3.98 -12.58 3.90
CA ILE A 220 -4.04 -11.79 5.15
C ILE A 220 -5.11 -10.69 5.07
N SER A 221 -5.44 -10.22 3.86
CA SER A 221 -6.48 -9.21 3.68
C SER A 221 -7.90 -9.73 3.96
N TYR A 222 -8.06 -11.06 4.11
CA TYR A 222 -9.31 -11.70 4.52
C TYR A 222 -9.51 -11.78 6.05
N ILE A 223 -8.59 -11.23 6.86
CA ILE A 223 -8.71 -11.19 8.32
C ILE A 223 -10.06 -10.59 8.77
N PRO A 224 -10.54 -9.45 8.22
CA PRO A 224 -11.82 -8.89 8.64
C PRO A 224 -12.99 -9.85 8.45
N GLN A 225 -13.00 -10.61 7.35
CA GLN A 225 -14.05 -11.59 7.05
C GLN A 225 -13.96 -12.80 8.00
N VAL A 226 -12.75 -13.28 8.31
CA VAL A 226 -12.59 -14.35 9.30
C VAL A 226 -12.98 -13.88 10.70
N LEU A 227 -12.64 -12.65 11.07
CA LEU A 227 -13.04 -12.05 12.34
C LEU A 227 -14.57 -11.95 12.44
N TYR A 228 -15.24 -11.60 11.35
CA TYR A 228 -16.70 -11.63 11.28
C TYR A 228 -17.26 -13.03 11.55
N LEU A 229 -16.69 -14.07 10.93
CA LEU A 229 -17.10 -15.47 11.19
C LEU A 229 -16.86 -15.89 12.65
N VAL A 230 -15.77 -15.44 13.29
CA VAL A 230 -15.52 -15.67 14.72
C VAL A 230 -16.62 -15.02 15.57
N LEU A 231 -17.00 -13.79 15.26
CA LEU A 231 -18.07 -13.09 15.97
C LEU A 231 -19.40 -13.85 15.79
N GLU A 232 -19.75 -14.23 14.57
CA GLU A 232 -20.96 -15.01 14.30
C GLU A 232 -20.99 -16.33 15.08
N ALA A 233 -19.88 -17.09 15.06
CA ALA A 233 -19.74 -18.35 15.78
C ALA A 233 -19.84 -18.16 17.31
N SER A 234 -19.22 -17.10 17.85
CA SER A 234 -19.19 -16.82 19.28
C SER A 234 -20.56 -16.42 19.83
N PHE A 235 -21.34 -15.67 19.04
CA PHE A 235 -22.66 -15.19 19.46
C PHE A 235 -23.80 -16.14 19.07
N ARG A 236 -23.51 -17.35 18.56
CA ARG A 236 -24.49 -18.38 18.14
C ARG A 236 -25.70 -17.80 17.38
N GLY A 237 -25.47 -16.80 16.54
CA GLY A 237 -26.54 -16.12 15.78
C GLY A 237 -27.57 -15.33 16.60
N THR A 238 -27.38 -15.08 17.90
CA THR A 238 -28.38 -14.41 18.76
C THR A 238 -28.33 -12.88 18.69
N VAL A 239 -27.14 -12.26 18.62
CA VAL A 239 -26.99 -10.80 18.48
C VAL A 239 -27.16 -10.36 17.02
N ILE A 240 -26.72 -11.21 16.07
CA ILE A 240 -26.82 -11.03 14.61
C ILE A 240 -27.91 -11.96 14.04
N GLY A 241 -29.02 -12.08 14.77
CA GLY A 241 -30.15 -12.93 14.39
C GLY A 241 -31.01 -12.28 13.32
N SER A 242 -31.05 -10.94 13.26
CA SER A 242 -31.76 -10.25 12.20
C SER A 242 -30.95 -10.28 10.89
N PRO A 243 -31.58 -10.67 9.76
CA PRO A 243 -30.89 -10.78 8.47
C PRO A 243 -30.29 -9.43 8.02
N ILE A 244 -30.91 -8.32 8.40
CA ILE A 244 -30.44 -6.97 8.08
C ILE A 244 -29.13 -6.64 8.82
N LEU A 245 -29.04 -6.97 10.11
CA LEU A 245 -27.83 -6.71 10.89
C LEU A 245 -26.67 -7.58 10.41
N PHE A 246 -26.96 -8.82 9.99
CA PHE A 246 -26.00 -9.70 9.34
C PHE A 246 -25.41 -9.05 8.09
N ASP A 247 -26.27 -8.58 7.18
CA ASP A 247 -25.85 -7.98 5.90
C ASP A 247 -25.05 -6.69 6.10
N VAL A 248 -25.50 -5.81 6.99
CA VAL A 248 -24.79 -4.56 7.29
C VAL A 248 -23.43 -4.86 7.90
N ALA A 249 -23.34 -5.80 8.84
CA ALA A 249 -22.06 -6.18 9.42
C ALA A 249 -21.13 -6.82 8.38
N SER A 250 -21.62 -7.76 7.56
CA SER A 250 -20.87 -8.38 6.46
C SER A 250 -20.32 -7.32 5.51
N LEU A 251 -21.15 -6.34 5.11
CA LEU A 251 -20.74 -5.21 4.27
C LEU A 251 -19.60 -4.39 4.89
N LEU A 252 -19.70 -4.08 6.20
CA LEU A 252 -18.69 -3.31 6.91
C LEU A 252 -17.34 -4.06 6.98
N PHE A 253 -17.35 -5.35 7.33
CA PHE A 253 -16.14 -6.16 7.39
C PHE A 253 -15.53 -6.38 6.00
N SER A 254 -16.36 -6.56 4.96
CA SER A 254 -15.89 -6.61 3.58
C SER A 254 -15.26 -5.29 3.14
N GLY A 255 -15.81 -4.14 3.55
CA GLY A 255 -15.20 -2.83 3.31
C GLY A 255 -13.81 -2.67 3.95
N LEU A 256 -13.63 -3.19 5.17
CA LEU A 256 -12.31 -3.27 5.80
C LEU A 256 -11.36 -4.22 5.03
N GLY A 257 -11.88 -5.35 4.57
CA GLY A 257 -11.15 -6.29 3.71
C GLY A 257 -10.65 -5.64 2.42
N VAL A 258 -11.47 -4.82 1.77
CA VAL A 258 -11.09 -4.03 0.59
C VAL A 258 -9.94 -3.08 0.91
N CYS A 259 -10.00 -2.41 2.06
CA CYS A 259 -8.93 -1.51 2.50
C CYS A 259 -7.62 -2.26 2.72
N MET A 260 -7.65 -3.40 3.41
CA MET A 260 -6.48 -4.26 3.62
C MET A 260 -5.93 -4.81 2.29
N LEU A 261 -6.79 -5.27 1.39
CA LEU A 261 -6.41 -5.80 0.09
C LEU A 261 -5.77 -4.73 -0.80
N SER A 262 -6.29 -3.51 -0.77
CA SER A 262 -5.70 -2.37 -1.47
C SER A 262 -4.31 -2.00 -0.93
N ALA A 263 -4.10 -2.16 0.39
CA ALA A 263 -2.79 -1.97 1.02
C ALA A 263 -1.81 -3.06 0.56
N ALA A 264 -2.22 -4.33 0.62
CA ALA A 264 -1.42 -5.47 0.17
C ALA A 264 -1.01 -5.32 -1.30
N LEU A 265 -1.93 -4.89 -2.16
CA LEU A 265 -1.68 -4.63 -3.58
C LEU A 265 -0.69 -3.48 -3.79
N SER A 266 -0.88 -2.38 -3.07
CA SER A 266 -0.01 -1.20 -3.19
C SER A 266 1.41 -1.48 -2.70
N VAL A 267 1.59 -2.24 -1.60
CA VAL A 267 2.89 -2.59 -1.04
C VAL A 267 3.63 -3.60 -1.91
N ASN A 268 2.97 -4.69 -2.32
CA ASN A 268 3.67 -5.79 -3.00
C ASN A 268 3.89 -5.54 -4.49
N LEU A 269 2.90 -4.96 -5.19
CA LEU A 269 2.97 -4.68 -6.63
C LEU A 269 3.38 -3.24 -6.95
N LYS A 270 3.67 -2.41 -5.94
CA LYS A 270 4.08 -0.99 -6.10
C LYS A 270 3.08 -0.16 -6.91
N VAL A 271 1.80 -0.53 -6.85
CA VAL A 271 0.71 0.18 -7.53
C VAL A 271 0.34 1.42 -6.71
N PRO A 272 0.08 2.58 -7.35
CA PRO A 272 -0.41 3.75 -6.65
C PRO A 272 -1.72 3.45 -5.93
N THR A 273 -1.85 3.91 -4.68
CA THR A 273 -2.96 3.57 -3.78
C THR A 273 -4.34 3.83 -4.38
N ARG A 274 -4.48 4.90 -5.17
CA ARG A 274 -5.75 5.25 -5.83
C ARG A 274 -6.18 4.16 -6.81
N SER A 275 -5.27 3.68 -7.66
CA SER A 275 -5.55 2.61 -8.61
C SER A 275 -5.80 1.27 -7.92
N ALA A 276 -5.05 0.97 -6.85
CA ALA A 276 -5.25 -0.23 -6.05
C ALA A 276 -6.63 -0.25 -5.37
N LEU A 277 -7.03 0.87 -4.78
CA LEU A 277 -8.31 1.04 -4.11
C LEU A 277 -9.46 0.93 -5.13
N ILE A 278 -9.38 1.61 -6.27
CA ILE A 278 -10.40 1.50 -7.34
C ILE A 278 -10.58 0.04 -7.78
N ALA A 279 -9.48 -0.69 -8.03
CA ALA A 279 -9.58 -2.09 -8.44
C ALA A 279 -10.22 -2.98 -7.37
N CYS A 280 -9.85 -2.81 -6.10
CA CYS A 280 -10.46 -3.58 -5.01
C CYS A 280 -11.94 -3.21 -4.79
N PHE A 281 -12.32 -1.94 -5.00
CA PHE A 281 -13.73 -1.52 -4.98
C PHE A 281 -14.53 -2.12 -6.11
N VAL A 282 -13.95 -2.27 -7.31
CA VAL A 282 -14.62 -2.96 -8.42
C VAL A 282 -14.85 -4.43 -8.08
N VAL A 283 -13.86 -5.13 -7.51
CA VAL A 283 -14.02 -6.51 -7.04
C VAL A 283 -15.12 -6.61 -5.98
N PHE A 284 -15.16 -5.67 -5.04
CA PHE A 284 -16.20 -5.60 -4.02
C PHE A 284 -17.60 -5.33 -4.58
N TYR A 285 -17.73 -4.45 -5.56
CA TYR A 285 -19.00 -4.19 -6.24
C TYR A 285 -19.50 -5.44 -6.97
N VAL A 286 -18.62 -6.11 -7.72
CA VAL A 286 -18.95 -7.39 -8.38
C VAL A 286 -19.36 -8.46 -7.37
N SER A 287 -18.64 -8.54 -6.25
CA SER A 287 -18.97 -9.42 -5.12
C SER A 287 -20.35 -9.13 -4.54
N SER A 288 -20.71 -7.86 -4.36
CA SER A 288 -22.02 -7.45 -3.85
C SER A 288 -23.15 -7.82 -4.82
N VAL A 289 -22.95 -7.61 -6.12
CA VAL A 289 -23.95 -7.95 -7.15
C VAL A 289 -24.15 -9.48 -7.22
N LEU A 290 -23.06 -10.25 -7.26
CA LEU A 290 -23.13 -11.72 -7.23
C LEU A 290 -23.87 -12.23 -5.99
N SER A 291 -23.62 -11.60 -4.84
CA SER A 291 -24.30 -11.90 -3.58
C SER A 291 -25.81 -11.72 -3.68
N THR A 292 -26.24 -10.57 -4.22
CA THR A 292 -27.67 -10.29 -4.38
C THR A 292 -28.36 -11.23 -5.36
N LEU A 293 -27.66 -11.63 -6.44
CA LEU A 293 -28.20 -12.57 -7.43
C LEU A 293 -28.30 -14.00 -6.87
N GLY A 294 -27.30 -14.43 -6.09
CA GLY A 294 -27.28 -15.76 -5.47
C GLY A 294 -28.37 -15.98 -4.41
N ARG A 295 -28.92 -14.90 -3.86
CA ARG A 295 -30.04 -14.95 -2.88
C ARG A 295 -31.42 -14.94 -3.54
N GLY A 296 -31.51 -14.54 -4.81
CA GLY A 296 -32.76 -14.44 -5.56
C GLY A 296 -33.12 -15.68 -6.38
N ALA A 297 -32.23 -16.68 -6.40
CA ALA A 297 -32.40 -17.98 -7.06
C ALA A 297 -32.64 -19.08 -6.02
#